data_AF-A0AA38PBM2-F1
#
_entry.id   AF-A0AA38PBM2-F1
#
_cell.length_a   1.000
_cell.length_b   1.000
_cell.length_c   1.000
_cell.angle_alpha   90.00
_cell.angle_beta   90.00
_cell.angle_gamma   90.00
#
_symmetry.space_group_name_H-M   'P 1'
#
loop_
_entity.id
_entity.type
_entity.pdbx_description
1 polymer ?
#
loop_
_entity_poly.entity_id
_entity_poly.type
_entity_poly.pdbx_seq_one_letter_code
_entity_poly.pdbx_strand_id
1 'polypeptide(L)'
;MGPPPDPPASNSFTRSAIALEQNLQSLKMGKQSRLYKPRPHIYIERHKQDIKQRLEATRDALFKLAQQKRGFKSGRKDFDSYLDYSYMLENSEKKPRLTSPSMIDLRSEYASDEEKTRTRRNSDSLNVSNKFARKYLFFRSPIFAIISCAIFFSCVLAITTQREQWLEKKLEFAQKLFNGPRPPPAWIPSLEDLKLRQRSKDDLIDQRFRPQRTPLPSSLPTEDNNKVDSLLKQPGVISRYAKEQVSDKDLARLKPCSWLNDEIINFYGALIMGRSDDFKENRSSEVINGVATEKKPKILDAHYFTTFFWQKLTRDGYEKGRLAKWTKKVDIFSKDVVLIPVNHNNTHWTAAAINFRKKRFESYDSMFLDRSGVFKVLRNYLDAEHRNKKKAPFDFTGWEDHVLKDTPQQENGYDCGVFTCQFLETLSRGEETFNFSQDDIPYLRRRMIWEIGHSKLRTD
;
A
#
# COMPACT_ATOMS: atom_id res chain seq x y z
N MET A 1 29.61 -80.18 30.97
CA MET A 1 28.54 -81.05 30.45
C MET A 1 27.44 -80.12 29.96
N GLY A 2 27.38 -79.79 28.68
CA GLY A 2 26.75 -80.57 27.60
C GLY A 2 25.46 -79.80 27.21
N PRO A 3 25.27 -79.37 25.95
CA PRO A 3 24.16 -78.48 25.60
C PRO A 3 22.84 -79.25 25.54
N PRO A 4 21.73 -78.70 26.07
CA PRO A 4 20.40 -79.27 25.86
C PRO A 4 19.79 -78.80 24.51
N PRO A 5 18.92 -79.63 23.90
CA PRO A 5 18.51 -79.52 22.50
C PRO A 5 17.32 -78.58 22.27
N ASP A 6 17.21 -78.10 21.02
CA ASP A 6 16.20 -77.19 20.52
C ASP A 6 14.77 -77.76 20.52
N PRO A 7 13.74 -76.97 20.89
CA PRO A 7 12.35 -77.26 20.59
C PRO A 7 11.90 -76.71 19.21
N PRO A 8 10.97 -77.40 18.51
CA PRO A 8 10.67 -77.16 17.11
C PRO A 8 9.63 -76.05 16.82
N ALA A 9 9.76 -75.54 15.59
CA ALA A 9 8.82 -74.78 14.77
C ALA A 9 7.37 -75.31 14.85
N SER A 10 6.29 -74.55 14.64
CA SER A 10 6.01 -73.31 13.91
C SER A 10 4.55 -72.95 14.17
N ASN A 11 4.17 -71.66 14.14
CA ASN A 11 2.83 -71.30 13.67
C ASN A 11 2.90 -70.21 12.62
N SER A 12 2.31 -70.53 11.47
CA SER A 12 2.52 -70.06 10.10
C SER A 12 1.87 -68.72 9.75
N PHE A 13 1.39 -67.96 10.74
CA PHE A 13 0.68 -66.70 10.50
C PHE A 13 1.58 -65.46 10.51
N THR A 14 2.68 -65.46 11.27
CA THR A 14 3.62 -64.32 11.34
C THR A 14 4.62 -64.25 10.18
N ARG A 15 4.96 -65.38 9.54
CA ARG A 15 5.79 -65.37 8.31
C ARG A 15 5.05 -64.87 7.08
N SER A 16 3.74 -65.08 7.02
CA SER A 16 2.91 -64.71 5.87
C SER A 16 2.70 -63.20 5.77
N ALA A 17 2.59 -62.50 6.91
CA ALA A 17 2.44 -61.04 6.94
C ALA A 17 3.75 -60.31 6.56
N ILE A 18 4.90 -60.79 7.06
CA ILE A 18 6.21 -60.20 6.75
C ILE A 18 6.59 -60.43 5.28
N ALA A 19 6.25 -61.59 4.70
CA ALA A 19 6.49 -61.87 3.28
C ALA A 19 5.63 -61.01 2.33
N LEU A 20 4.43 -60.62 2.76
CA LEU A 20 3.54 -59.75 1.96
C LEU A 20 4.00 -58.28 1.99
N GLU A 21 4.49 -57.80 3.13
CA GLU A 21 5.10 -56.46 3.25
C GLU A 21 6.41 -56.34 2.46
N GLN A 22 7.28 -57.36 2.50
CA GLN A 22 8.51 -57.38 1.72
C GLN A 22 8.24 -57.48 0.21
N ASN A 23 7.19 -58.20 -0.22
CA ASN A 23 6.78 -58.25 -1.63
C ASN A 23 6.13 -56.95 -2.12
N LEU A 24 5.41 -56.23 -1.26
CA LEU A 24 4.87 -54.91 -1.60
C LEU A 24 5.96 -53.83 -1.70
N GLN A 25 7.03 -53.95 -0.91
CA GLN A 25 8.20 -53.07 -1.01
C GLN A 25 9.05 -53.39 -2.25
N SER A 26 9.20 -54.66 -2.65
CA SER A 26 9.91 -55.03 -3.88
C SER A 26 9.14 -54.67 -5.16
N LEU A 27 7.80 -54.69 -5.15
CA LEU A 27 6.94 -54.22 -6.25
C LEU A 27 6.98 -52.70 -6.47
N LYS A 28 7.38 -51.91 -5.47
CA LYS A 28 7.54 -50.45 -5.59
C LYS A 28 8.88 -50.01 -6.18
N MET A 29 9.87 -50.90 -6.28
CA MET A 29 11.23 -50.61 -6.77
C MET A 29 11.52 -51.18 -8.17
N GLY A 30 10.50 -51.54 -8.96
CA GLY A 30 10.66 -52.31 -10.20
C GLY A 30 9.88 -51.83 -11.43
N LYS A 31 9.46 -50.55 -11.50
CA LYS A 31 8.89 -49.97 -12.75
C LYS A 31 9.83 -48.92 -13.34
N GLN A 32 10.95 -49.36 -13.91
CA GLN A 32 11.59 -48.58 -14.97
C GLN A 32 10.64 -48.60 -16.17
N SER A 33 9.90 -47.51 -16.36
CA SER A 33 9.10 -47.31 -17.56
C SER A 33 10.06 -47.28 -18.75
N ARG A 34 9.99 -48.30 -19.63
CA ARG A 34 10.64 -48.20 -20.94
C ARG A 34 9.99 -47.04 -21.67
N LEU A 35 10.67 -45.89 -21.68
CA LEU A 35 10.22 -44.69 -22.38
C LEU A 35 10.06 -45.03 -23.87
N TYR A 36 8.83 -45.10 -24.35
CA TYR A 36 8.54 -45.25 -25.76
C TYR A 36 9.03 -44.00 -26.49
N LYS A 37 10.13 -44.11 -27.24
CA LYS A 37 10.56 -43.06 -28.16
C LYS A 37 9.73 -43.16 -29.44
N PRO A 38 8.79 -42.24 -29.72
CA PRO A 38 8.05 -42.26 -30.97
C PRO A 38 9.03 -42.05 -32.12
N ARG A 39 9.11 -43.02 -33.04
CA ARG A 39 9.88 -42.86 -34.28
C ARG A 39 9.06 -41.97 -35.23
N PRO A 40 9.62 -40.87 -35.75
CA PRO A 40 8.91 -40.04 -36.73
C PRO A 40 8.61 -40.89 -37.98
N HIS A 41 7.35 -40.87 -38.42
CA HIS A 41 6.94 -41.53 -39.67
C HIS A 41 7.64 -40.84 -40.85
N ILE A 42 8.19 -41.63 -41.78
CA ILE A 42 9.14 -41.22 -42.84
C ILE A 42 8.64 -40.02 -43.66
N TYR A 43 7.33 -39.84 -43.78
CA TYR A 43 6.71 -38.76 -44.55
C TYR A 43 6.30 -37.52 -43.74
N ILE A 44 6.43 -37.52 -42.41
CA ILE A 44 6.05 -36.36 -41.57
C ILE A 44 6.95 -35.16 -41.87
N GLU A 45 8.25 -35.38 -42.05
CA GLU A 45 9.18 -34.29 -42.35
C GLU A 45 8.91 -33.72 -43.75
N ARG A 46 8.69 -34.60 -44.74
CA ARG A 46 8.34 -34.20 -46.11
C ARG A 46 7.02 -33.42 -46.16
N HIS A 47 6.01 -33.84 -45.40
CA HIS A 47 4.73 -33.14 -45.31
C HIS A 47 4.86 -31.78 -44.59
N LYS A 48 5.64 -31.71 -43.50
CA LYS A 48 5.92 -30.44 -42.82
C LYS A 48 6.68 -29.46 -43.71
N GLN A 49 7.61 -29.96 -44.52
CA GLN A 49 8.32 -29.15 -45.52
C GLN A 49 7.39 -28.65 -46.62
N ASP A 50 6.52 -29.50 -47.17
CA ASP A 50 5.54 -29.10 -48.19
C ASP A 50 4.55 -28.05 -47.65
N ILE A 51 4.05 -28.23 -46.42
CA ILE A 51 3.21 -27.22 -45.76
C ILE A 51 3.97 -25.90 -45.58
N LYS A 52 5.22 -25.96 -45.12
CA LYS A 52 6.04 -24.76 -44.93
C LYS A 52 6.24 -24.01 -46.25
N GLN A 53 6.55 -24.73 -47.33
CA GLN A 53 6.72 -24.15 -48.67
C GLN A 53 5.43 -23.52 -49.19
N ARG A 54 4.28 -24.18 -48.99
CA ARG A 54 2.98 -23.60 -49.40
C ARG A 54 2.62 -22.35 -48.59
N LEU A 55 2.91 -22.34 -47.29
CA LEU A 55 2.67 -21.16 -46.44
C LEU A 55 3.58 -19.99 -46.83
N GLU A 56 4.85 -20.27 -47.14
CA GLU A 56 5.81 -19.26 -47.64
C GLU A 56 5.38 -18.71 -49.00
N ALA A 57 4.99 -19.57 -49.95
CA ALA A 57 4.47 -19.16 -51.25
C ALA A 57 3.19 -18.30 -51.13
N THR A 58 2.31 -18.65 -50.18
CA THR A 58 1.09 -17.88 -49.91
C THR A 58 1.42 -16.51 -49.32
N ARG A 59 2.36 -16.44 -48.36
CA ARG A 59 2.85 -15.17 -47.80
C ARG A 59 3.54 -14.30 -48.85
N ASP A 60 4.29 -14.91 -49.77
CA ASP A 60 4.92 -14.23 -50.91
C ASP A 60 3.90 -13.62 -51.86
N ALA A 61 2.85 -14.37 -52.21
CA ALA A 61 1.77 -13.89 -53.05
C ALA A 61 1.03 -12.71 -52.39
N LEU A 62 0.75 -12.81 -51.09
CA LEU A 62 0.13 -11.74 -50.31
C LEU A 62 1.01 -10.49 -50.21
N PHE A 63 2.31 -10.65 -50.05
CA PHE A 63 3.25 -9.53 -50.01
C PHE A 63 3.30 -8.79 -51.34
N LYS A 64 3.39 -9.51 -52.47
CA LYS A 64 3.35 -8.90 -53.82
C LYS A 64 2.04 -8.16 -54.08
N LEU A 65 0.91 -8.74 -53.65
CA LEU A 65 -0.40 -8.13 -53.78
C LEU A 65 -0.54 -6.89 -52.89
N ALA A 66 0.05 -6.89 -51.69
CA ALA A 66 0.11 -5.74 -50.79
C ALA A 66 0.96 -4.59 -51.36
N GLN A 67 2.06 -4.90 -52.05
CA GLN A 67 2.87 -3.90 -52.75
C GLN A 67 2.11 -3.29 -53.94
N GLN A 68 1.43 -4.10 -54.75
CA GLN A 68 0.71 -3.62 -55.94
C GLN A 68 -0.57 -2.85 -55.61
N LYS A 69 -1.40 -3.33 -54.66
CA LYS A 69 -2.73 -2.75 -54.41
C LYS A 69 -2.78 -1.70 -53.29
N ARG A 70 -1.84 -1.72 -52.33
CA ARG A 70 -1.93 -0.90 -51.12
C ARG A 70 -0.78 0.10 -50.94
N GLY A 71 0.17 0.14 -51.87
CA GLY A 71 1.36 0.98 -51.73
C GLY A 71 2.16 0.66 -50.46
N PHE A 72 2.20 -0.61 -50.04
CA PHE A 72 3.00 -1.04 -48.89
C PHE A 72 4.49 -0.90 -49.23
N LYS A 73 5.15 0.13 -48.67
CA LYS A 73 6.54 0.50 -49.00
C LYS A 73 7.60 -0.18 -48.11
N SER A 74 7.18 -0.84 -47.03
CA SER A 74 8.08 -1.48 -46.07
C SER A 74 8.50 -2.89 -46.48
N GLY A 75 9.57 -3.38 -45.86
CA GLY A 75 10.22 -4.63 -46.23
C GLY A 75 9.41 -5.87 -45.84
N ARG A 76 9.86 -7.05 -46.30
CA ARG A 76 9.16 -8.31 -46.06
C ARG A 76 9.04 -8.66 -44.57
N LYS A 77 10.08 -8.40 -43.78
CA LYS A 77 10.05 -8.66 -42.32
C LYS A 77 8.97 -7.85 -41.60
N ASP A 78 8.73 -6.62 -42.04
CA ASP A 78 7.69 -5.76 -41.46
C ASP A 78 6.30 -6.25 -41.85
N PHE A 79 6.14 -6.77 -43.06
CA PHE A 79 4.90 -7.39 -43.52
C PHE A 79 4.57 -8.68 -42.74
N ASP A 80 5.56 -9.54 -42.52
CA ASP A 80 5.37 -10.77 -41.74
C ASP A 80 5.03 -10.44 -40.28
N SER A 81 5.69 -9.44 -39.69
CA SER A 81 5.38 -8.95 -38.33
C SER A 81 3.98 -8.36 -38.23
N TYR A 82 3.53 -7.64 -39.26
CA TYR A 82 2.16 -7.10 -39.33
C TYR A 82 1.10 -8.21 -39.40
N LEU A 83 1.34 -9.26 -40.19
CA LEU A 83 0.44 -10.41 -40.27
C LEU A 83 0.36 -11.16 -38.94
N ASP A 84 1.49 -11.38 -38.28
CA ASP A 84 1.53 -12.06 -36.98
C ASP A 84 0.86 -11.21 -35.88
N TYR A 85 1.03 -9.90 -35.89
CA TYR A 85 0.35 -8.98 -34.97
C TYR A 85 -1.17 -8.95 -35.20
N SER A 86 -1.60 -8.90 -36.46
CA SER A 86 -3.02 -9.00 -36.84
C SER A 86 -3.66 -10.31 -36.35
N TYR A 87 -2.95 -11.44 -36.50
CA TYR A 87 -3.40 -12.73 -36.02
C TYR A 87 -3.51 -12.78 -34.49
N MET A 88 -2.61 -12.10 -33.77
CA MET A 88 -2.65 -12.00 -32.31
C MET A 88 -3.83 -11.17 -31.81
N LEU A 89 -4.17 -10.08 -32.51
CA LEU A 89 -5.32 -9.23 -32.19
C LEU A 89 -6.64 -10.00 -32.36
N GLU A 90 -6.84 -10.68 -33.50
CA GLU A 90 -8.08 -11.47 -33.73
C GLU A 90 -8.28 -12.60 -32.71
N ASN A 91 -7.19 -13.12 -32.12
CA ASN A 91 -7.26 -14.19 -31.13
C ASN A 91 -7.24 -13.71 -29.68
N SER A 92 -7.07 -12.40 -29.45
CA SER A 92 -7.05 -11.79 -28.11
C SER A 92 -8.43 -11.82 -27.43
N GLU A 93 -9.51 -11.76 -28.21
CA GLU A 93 -10.90 -11.84 -27.72
C GLU A 93 -11.31 -13.25 -27.25
N LYS A 94 -10.50 -14.28 -27.55
CA LYS A 94 -10.77 -15.68 -27.17
C LYS A 94 -9.99 -16.17 -25.95
N LYS A 95 -9.18 -15.33 -25.30
CA LYS A 95 -8.50 -15.67 -24.05
C LYS A 95 -9.29 -15.17 -22.85
N PRO A 96 -9.51 -15.98 -21.79
CA PRO A 96 -10.04 -15.45 -20.54
C PRO A 96 -9.08 -14.37 -20.00
N ARG A 97 -9.66 -13.26 -19.55
CA ARG A 97 -8.94 -12.09 -19.03
C ARG A 97 -7.94 -12.51 -17.96
N LEU A 98 -6.65 -12.26 -18.20
CA LEU A 98 -5.61 -12.38 -17.19
C LEU A 98 -5.85 -11.29 -16.13
N THR A 99 -6.25 -11.70 -14.93
CA THR A 99 -6.12 -10.88 -13.72
C THR A 99 -4.63 -10.62 -13.49
N SER A 100 -4.26 -9.36 -13.34
CA SER A 100 -2.89 -8.94 -13.07
C SER A 100 -2.33 -9.66 -11.82
N PRO A 101 -1.14 -10.27 -11.88
CA PRO A 101 -0.48 -10.84 -10.71
C PRO A 101 0.11 -9.71 -9.88
N SER A 102 -0.68 -9.21 -8.94
CA SER A 102 -0.26 -8.33 -7.87
C SER A 102 -1.05 -8.74 -6.64
N MET A 103 -0.35 -9.40 -5.71
CA MET A 103 -0.81 -9.77 -4.37
C MET A 103 -1.87 -10.86 -4.27
N ILE A 104 -1.52 -12.09 -4.64
CA ILE A 104 -1.83 -13.28 -3.84
C ILE A 104 -0.66 -14.25 -4.03
N ASP A 105 -0.09 -14.64 -2.88
CA ASP A 105 0.85 -15.73 -2.64
C ASP A 105 2.27 -15.68 -3.21
N LEU A 106 3.14 -14.99 -2.46
CA LEU A 106 4.57 -15.28 -2.35
C LEU A 106 4.89 -16.21 -1.16
N ARG A 107 3.87 -16.85 -0.55
CA ARG A 107 4.03 -17.78 0.59
C ARG A 107 3.27 -19.11 0.48
N SER A 108 2.47 -19.32 -0.55
CA SER A 108 1.97 -20.63 -1.00
C SER A 108 2.38 -20.78 -2.47
N GLU A 109 3.08 -21.77 -2.98
CA GLU A 109 3.20 -23.16 -2.61
C GLU A 109 4.54 -23.66 -3.17
N TYR A 110 5.34 -24.29 -2.32
CA TYR A 110 6.16 -25.42 -2.75
C TYR A 110 5.19 -26.58 -3.04
N ALA A 111 4.63 -26.60 -4.24
CA ALA A 111 3.85 -27.73 -4.75
C ALA A 111 4.45 -28.19 -6.08
N SER A 112 4.67 -29.49 -6.15
CA SER A 112 5.30 -30.28 -7.20
C SER A 112 4.88 -29.93 -8.65
N ASP A 113 5.85 -30.05 -9.55
CA ASP A 113 5.80 -29.83 -11.01
C ASP A 113 4.79 -30.67 -11.82
N GLU A 114 3.75 -31.26 -11.23
CA GLU A 114 2.84 -32.17 -11.95
C GLU A 114 1.57 -31.52 -12.55
N GLU A 115 1.24 -30.25 -12.26
CA GLU A 115 -0.08 -29.70 -12.64
C GLU A 115 -0.09 -28.57 -13.70
N LYS A 116 1.04 -28.30 -14.36
CA LYS A 116 1.13 -27.25 -15.42
C LYS A 116 0.87 -27.72 -16.86
N THR A 117 0.33 -28.91 -17.08
CA THR A 117 0.00 -29.41 -18.44
C THR A 117 -1.49 -29.58 -18.68
N ARG A 118 -2.30 -28.53 -18.50
CA ARG A 118 -3.67 -28.52 -19.00
C ARG A 118 -4.17 -27.13 -19.39
N THR A 119 -3.60 -26.56 -20.44
CA THR A 119 -4.35 -25.67 -21.34
C THR A 119 -3.92 -25.89 -22.79
N ARG A 120 -4.93 -26.17 -23.61
CA ARG A 120 -4.88 -26.69 -24.98
C ARG A 120 -4.06 -25.81 -25.93
N ARG A 121 -3.06 -26.42 -26.56
CA ARG A 121 -2.63 -26.05 -27.93
C ARG A 121 -3.75 -26.46 -28.88
N ASN A 122 -4.50 -25.50 -29.42
CA ASN A 122 -5.11 -25.67 -30.74
C ASN A 122 -4.00 -25.49 -31.77
N SER A 123 -3.19 -26.53 -31.93
CA SER A 123 -2.50 -26.80 -33.18
C SER A 123 -3.26 -27.93 -33.83
N ASP A 124 -3.96 -27.61 -34.90
CA ASP A 124 -4.50 -28.56 -35.88
C ASP A 124 -3.36 -29.36 -36.51
N SER A 125 -2.81 -30.30 -35.74
CA SER A 125 -2.17 -31.48 -36.29
C SER A 125 -3.07 -32.64 -35.93
N LEU A 126 -3.71 -33.19 -36.97
CA LEU A 126 -4.42 -34.46 -36.98
C LEU A 126 -3.65 -35.51 -36.16
N ASN A 127 -3.94 -35.61 -34.87
CA ASN A 127 -3.81 -36.89 -34.18
C ASN A 127 -5.03 -37.68 -34.64
N VAL A 128 -4.90 -38.33 -35.79
CA VAL A 128 -5.64 -39.58 -36.00
C VAL A 128 -5.14 -40.48 -34.88
N SER A 129 -5.83 -40.42 -33.75
CA SER A 129 -5.55 -41.23 -32.59
C SER A 129 -5.49 -42.67 -33.08
N ASN A 130 -4.40 -43.36 -32.72
CA ASN A 130 -4.20 -44.80 -32.88
C ASN A 130 -5.33 -45.66 -32.26
N LYS A 131 -6.40 -45.05 -31.74
CA LYS A 131 -7.66 -45.70 -31.39
C LYS A 131 -8.59 -45.99 -32.58
N PHE A 132 -8.48 -45.32 -33.73
CA PHE A 132 -9.32 -45.64 -34.90
C PHE A 132 -8.74 -46.79 -35.73
N ALA A 133 -7.41 -46.82 -35.90
CA ALA A 133 -6.72 -47.86 -36.67
C ALA A 133 -6.68 -49.24 -35.97
N ARG A 134 -6.86 -49.29 -34.63
CA ARG A 134 -6.86 -50.56 -33.87
C ARG A 134 -8.16 -51.34 -33.92
N LYS A 135 -9.26 -50.78 -34.45
CA LYS A 135 -10.55 -51.48 -34.54
C LYS A 135 -10.85 -52.07 -35.92
N TYR A 136 -10.02 -51.79 -36.94
CA TYR A 136 -10.26 -52.20 -38.33
C TYR A 136 -9.22 -53.17 -38.91
N LEU A 137 -8.29 -53.69 -38.10
CA LEU A 137 -7.28 -54.65 -38.55
C LEU A 137 -7.65 -56.13 -38.30
N PHE A 138 -8.92 -56.43 -38.08
CA PHE A 138 -9.40 -57.81 -37.91
C PHE A 138 -10.64 -58.13 -38.75
N PHE A 139 -10.65 -57.81 -40.05
CA PHE A 139 -11.61 -58.44 -40.96
C PHE A 139 -10.98 -58.73 -42.32
N ARG A 140 -10.80 -60.02 -42.62
CA ARG A 140 -10.27 -60.58 -43.87
C ARG A 140 -11.35 -60.63 -44.96
N SER A 141 -11.80 -59.48 -45.47
CA SER A 141 -12.63 -59.45 -46.69
C SER A 141 -12.36 -58.23 -47.58
N PRO A 142 -12.16 -58.41 -48.90
CA PRO A 142 -11.79 -57.34 -49.83
C PRO A 142 -12.88 -56.28 -50.06
N ILE A 143 -14.14 -56.58 -49.76
CA ILE A 143 -15.28 -55.67 -50.04
C ILE A 143 -15.33 -54.48 -49.05
N PHE A 144 -14.92 -54.70 -47.80
CA PHE A 144 -14.94 -53.64 -46.77
C PHE A 144 -13.81 -52.61 -46.91
N ALA A 145 -12.69 -52.98 -47.54
CA ALA A 145 -11.58 -52.05 -47.78
C ALA A 145 -11.96 -50.93 -48.77
N ILE A 146 -12.77 -51.24 -49.78
CA ILE A 146 -13.21 -50.29 -50.81
C ILE A 146 -14.20 -49.27 -50.21
N ILE A 147 -15.16 -49.75 -49.40
CA ILE A 147 -16.15 -48.90 -48.73
C ILE A 147 -15.48 -48.00 -47.69
N SER A 148 -14.52 -48.52 -46.92
CA SER A 148 -13.74 -47.72 -45.97
C SER A 148 -12.89 -46.64 -46.65
N CYS A 149 -12.36 -46.92 -47.85
CA CYS A 149 -11.54 -45.96 -48.59
C CYS A 149 -12.41 -44.85 -49.21
N ALA A 150 -13.60 -45.17 -49.70
CA ALA A 150 -14.55 -44.20 -50.25
C ALA A 150 -15.10 -43.23 -49.18
N ILE A 151 -15.43 -43.73 -47.99
CA ILE A 151 -15.87 -42.89 -46.85
C ILE A 151 -14.73 -41.99 -46.35
N PHE A 152 -13.49 -42.49 -46.36
CA PHE A 152 -12.33 -41.67 -46.00
C PHE A 152 -12.09 -40.55 -47.02
N PHE A 153 -12.22 -40.85 -48.32
CA PHE A 153 -12.07 -39.85 -49.39
C PHE A 153 -13.18 -38.78 -49.35
N SER A 154 -14.43 -39.16 -49.06
CA SER A 154 -15.54 -38.20 -48.94
C SER A 154 -15.41 -37.32 -47.70
N CYS A 155 -14.95 -37.86 -46.56
CA CYS A 155 -14.66 -37.07 -45.36
C CYS A 155 -13.50 -36.10 -45.56
N VAL A 156 -12.44 -36.51 -46.25
CA VAL A 156 -11.31 -35.62 -46.55
C VAL A 156 -11.74 -34.50 -47.51
N LEU A 157 -12.53 -34.80 -48.55
CA LEU A 157 -13.08 -33.77 -49.45
C LEU A 157 -14.01 -32.79 -48.72
N ALA A 158 -14.85 -33.27 -47.80
CA ALA A 158 -15.75 -32.42 -47.02
C ALA A 158 -15.00 -31.48 -46.06
N ILE A 159 -13.88 -31.94 -45.48
CA ILE A 159 -13.02 -31.11 -44.62
C ILE A 159 -12.26 -30.06 -45.45
N THR A 160 -11.80 -30.41 -46.66
CA THR A 160 -11.12 -29.44 -47.53
C THR A 160 -12.07 -28.35 -48.03
N THR A 161 -13.29 -28.70 -48.45
CA THR A 161 -14.28 -27.72 -48.92
C THR A 161 -14.77 -26.80 -47.81
N GLN A 162 -14.94 -27.31 -46.59
CA GLN A 162 -15.33 -26.49 -45.43
C GLN A 162 -14.23 -25.51 -45.02
N ARG A 163 -12.95 -25.88 -45.22
CA ARG A 163 -11.80 -25.01 -44.96
C ARG A 163 -11.61 -23.95 -46.05
N GLU A 164 -11.88 -24.28 -47.30
CA GLU A 164 -11.87 -23.34 -48.43
C GLU A 164 -12.95 -22.26 -48.26
N GLN A 165 -14.18 -22.64 -47.91
CA GLN A 165 -15.27 -21.68 -47.61
C GLN A 165 -14.93 -20.76 -46.42
N TRP A 166 -14.21 -21.27 -45.42
CA TRP A 166 -13.74 -20.46 -44.29
C TRP A 166 -12.66 -19.45 -44.70
N LEU A 167 -11.74 -19.86 -45.58
CA LEU A 167 -10.71 -18.99 -46.13
C LEU A 167 -11.31 -17.90 -47.02
N GLU A 168 -12.28 -18.22 -47.86
CA GLU A 168 -12.99 -17.24 -48.71
C GLU A 168 -13.71 -16.17 -47.87
N LYS A 169 -14.44 -16.58 -46.82
CA LYS A 169 -15.09 -15.63 -45.90
C LYS A 169 -14.09 -14.73 -45.18
N LYS A 170 -12.92 -15.25 -44.81
CA LYS A 170 -11.83 -14.46 -44.21
C LYS A 170 -11.22 -13.47 -45.20
N LEU A 171 -11.08 -13.86 -46.47
CA LEU A 171 -10.63 -13.00 -47.55
C LEU A 171 -11.61 -11.87 -47.84
N GLU A 172 -12.91 -12.18 -47.88
CA GLU A 172 -13.97 -11.20 -48.07
C GLU A 172 -14.03 -10.20 -46.90
N PHE A 173 -13.88 -10.69 -45.67
CA PHE A 173 -13.81 -9.85 -44.47
C PHE A 173 -12.57 -8.94 -44.47
N ALA A 174 -11.41 -9.47 -44.85
CA ALA A 174 -10.17 -8.70 -44.97
C ALA A 174 -10.23 -7.64 -46.08
N GLN A 175 -10.96 -7.92 -47.17
CA GLN A 175 -11.23 -6.93 -48.22
C GLN A 175 -12.19 -5.84 -47.73
N LYS A 176 -13.25 -6.20 -47.00
CA LYS A 176 -14.20 -5.23 -46.40
C LYS A 176 -13.53 -4.34 -45.37
N LEU A 177 -12.70 -4.89 -44.48
CA LEU A 177 -11.94 -4.10 -43.49
C LEU A 177 -10.96 -3.13 -44.13
N PHE A 178 -10.41 -3.47 -45.28
CA PHE A 178 -9.45 -2.60 -45.95
C PHE A 178 -10.07 -1.50 -46.78
N ASN A 179 -11.21 -1.79 -47.40
CA ASN A 179 -11.94 -0.81 -48.20
C ASN A 179 -12.87 0.07 -47.34
N GLY A 180 -13.05 -0.28 -46.05
CA GLY A 180 -13.83 0.49 -45.08
C GLY A 180 -13.06 1.67 -44.46
N PRO A 181 -13.77 2.62 -43.81
CA PRO A 181 -13.14 3.72 -43.10
C PRO A 181 -12.24 3.18 -41.98
N ARG A 182 -11.09 3.84 -41.75
CA ARG A 182 -10.19 3.44 -40.66
C ARG A 182 -10.95 3.50 -39.33
N PRO A 183 -10.85 2.48 -38.46
CA PRO A 183 -11.45 2.54 -37.14
C PRO A 183 -10.86 3.72 -36.37
N PRO A 184 -11.64 4.35 -35.48
CA PRO A 184 -11.11 5.40 -34.63
C PRO A 184 -9.92 4.88 -33.83
N PRO A 185 -8.89 5.73 -33.58
CA PRO A 185 -7.76 5.32 -32.78
C PRO A 185 -8.25 4.84 -31.41
N ALA A 186 -7.68 3.73 -30.93
CA ALA A 186 -7.99 3.22 -29.61
C ALA A 186 -7.70 4.32 -28.58
N TRP A 187 -8.62 4.52 -27.63
CA TRP A 187 -8.40 5.49 -26.56
C TRP A 187 -7.24 4.99 -25.68
N ILE A 188 -6.15 5.75 -25.66
CA ILE A 188 -4.98 5.52 -24.80
C ILE A 188 -5.02 6.63 -23.76
N PRO A 189 -5.14 6.32 -22.45
CA PRO A 189 -5.09 7.33 -21.40
C PRO A 189 -3.78 8.13 -21.48
N SER A 190 -3.87 9.44 -21.28
CA SER A 190 -2.68 10.29 -21.22
C SER A 190 -1.83 9.94 -19.99
N LEU A 191 -0.57 10.39 -19.98
CA LEU A 191 0.30 10.25 -18.80
C LEU A 191 -0.32 10.93 -17.56
N GLU A 192 -1.05 12.03 -17.76
CA GLU A 192 -1.75 12.71 -16.68
C GLU A 192 -2.93 11.89 -16.16
N ASP A 193 -3.73 11.28 -17.03
CA ASP A 193 -4.84 10.39 -16.65
C ASP A 193 -4.35 9.18 -15.85
N LEU A 194 -3.20 8.62 -16.23
CA LEU A 194 -2.57 7.51 -15.52
C LEU A 194 -2.09 7.94 -14.13
N LYS A 195 -1.42 9.10 -14.03
CA LYS A 195 -0.98 9.66 -12.74
C LYS A 195 -2.17 9.97 -11.82
N LEU A 196 -3.24 10.54 -12.37
CA LEU A 196 -4.45 10.85 -11.61
C LEU A 196 -5.11 9.57 -11.07
N ARG A 197 -5.28 8.55 -11.93
CA ARG A 197 -5.78 7.24 -11.50
C ARG A 197 -4.91 6.58 -10.43
N GLN A 198 -3.59 6.75 -10.52
CA GLN A 198 -2.66 6.20 -9.54
C GLN A 198 -2.81 6.91 -8.19
N ARG A 199 -2.87 8.25 -8.18
CA ARG A 199 -3.18 9.04 -6.98
C ARG A 199 -4.50 8.63 -6.34
N SER A 200 -5.59 8.56 -7.13
CA SER A 200 -6.88 8.14 -6.60
C SER A 200 -6.88 6.72 -6.02
N LYS A 201 -6.07 5.81 -6.56
CA LYS A 201 -5.89 4.48 -5.97
C LYS A 201 -5.10 4.53 -4.67
N ASP A 202 -4.03 5.32 -4.63
CA ASP A 202 -3.22 5.51 -3.43
C ASP A 202 -4.05 6.17 -2.32
N ASP A 203 -4.90 7.15 -2.64
CA ASP A 203 -5.84 7.80 -1.72
C ASP A 203 -6.86 6.80 -1.16
N LEU A 204 -7.42 5.92 -2.00
CA LEU A 204 -8.36 4.88 -1.58
C LEU A 204 -7.70 3.81 -0.71
N ILE A 205 -6.45 3.47 -1.00
CA ILE A 205 -5.61 2.58 -0.18
C ILE A 205 -5.42 3.25 1.19
N ASP A 206 -5.00 4.50 1.23
CA ASP A 206 -4.79 5.24 2.47
C ASP A 206 -6.08 5.38 3.30
N GLN A 207 -7.23 5.64 2.67
CA GLN A 207 -8.53 5.65 3.35
C GLN A 207 -8.93 4.30 3.94
N ARG A 208 -8.43 3.18 3.39
CA ARG A 208 -8.73 1.83 3.86
C ARG A 208 -7.77 1.36 4.97
N PHE A 209 -6.51 1.77 4.90
CA PHE A 209 -5.49 1.39 5.89
C PHE A 209 -5.48 2.32 7.12
N ARG A 210 -5.98 3.55 6.99
CA ARG A 210 -6.12 4.48 8.11
C ARG A 210 -7.47 4.26 8.79
N PRO A 211 -7.55 4.30 10.14
CA PRO A 211 -8.85 4.34 10.82
C PRO A 211 -9.66 5.50 10.25
N GLN A 212 -10.93 5.24 9.89
CA GLN A 212 -11.86 6.29 9.50
C GLN A 212 -11.92 7.31 10.63
N ARG A 213 -11.34 8.47 10.37
CA ARG A 213 -11.17 9.53 11.35
C ARG A 213 -12.55 10.05 11.72
N THR A 214 -12.88 10.09 13.01
CA THR A 214 -14.11 10.76 13.46
C THR A 214 -13.97 12.23 13.10
N PRO A 215 -14.75 12.77 12.16
CA PRO A 215 -14.60 14.16 11.75
C PRO A 215 -14.93 15.07 12.93
N LEU A 216 -14.21 16.19 13.05
CA LEU A 216 -14.56 17.22 14.02
C LEU A 216 -15.97 17.75 13.69
N PRO A 217 -16.75 18.14 14.70
CA PRO A 217 -18.05 18.74 14.46
C PRO A 217 -17.87 20.09 13.76
N SER A 218 -18.79 20.41 12.85
CA SER A 218 -18.76 21.68 12.08
C SER A 218 -18.92 22.92 12.96
N SER A 219 -19.56 22.78 14.11
CA SER A 219 -19.83 23.88 15.04
C SER A 219 -19.97 23.37 16.48
N LEU A 220 -19.70 24.26 17.44
CA LEU A 220 -20.00 23.98 18.84
C LEU A 220 -21.52 23.87 19.08
N PRO A 221 -21.95 23.18 20.16
CA PRO A 221 -23.34 23.24 20.62
C PRO A 221 -23.82 24.69 20.76
N THR A 222 -25.09 24.96 20.48
CA THR A 222 -25.65 26.32 20.50
C THR A 222 -25.44 27.04 21.84
N GLU A 223 -25.55 26.31 22.96
CA GLU A 223 -25.28 26.86 24.29
C GLU A 223 -23.83 27.33 24.44
N ASP A 224 -22.87 26.52 23.99
CA ASP A 224 -21.45 26.83 24.06
C ASP A 224 -21.06 27.95 23.09
N ASN A 225 -21.70 28.01 21.92
CA ASN A 225 -21.56 29.13 21.01
C ASN A 225 -22.05 30.45 21.62
N ASN A 226 -23.17 30.44 22.32
CA ASN A 226 -23.66 31.63 23.02
C ASN A 226 -22.68 32.07 24.11
N LYS A 227 -22.09 31.13 24.87
CA LYS A 227 -21.04 31.43 25.85
C LYS A 227 -19.81 32.06 25.20
N VAL A 228 -19.36 31.54 24.06
CA VAL A 228 -18.26 32.12 23.27
C VAL A 228 -18.58 33.56 22.87
N ASP A 229 -19.78 33.82 22.38
CA ASP A 229 -20.18 35.17 21.97
C ASP A 229 -20.32 36.13 23.15
N SER A 230 -20.71 35.64 24.33
CA SER A 230 -20.69 36.39 25.58
C SER A 230 -19.26 36.72 26.03
N LEU A 231 -18.34 35.75 26.00
CA LEU A 231 -16.93 35.95 26.36
C LEU A 231 -16.25 37.01 25.48
N LEU A 232 -16.54 37.01 24.18
CA LEU A 232 -16.00 37.99 23.22
C LEU A 232 -16.48 39.42 23.44
N LYS A 233 -17.53 39.64 24.25
CA LYS A 233 -18.07 40.97 24.58
C LYS A 233 -17.61 41.48 25.95
N GLN A 234 -17.06 40.61 26.79
CA GLN A 234 -16.61 40.99 28.12
C GLN A 234 -15.33 41.84 28.03
N PRO A 235 -15.25 43.01 28.68
CA PRO A 235 -14.04 43.81 28.71
C PRO A 235 -13.08 43.36 29.83
N GLY A 236 -11.78 43.54 29.63
CA GLY A 236 -10.76 43.31 30.65
C GLY A 236 -10.22 41.88 30.69
N VAL A 237 -9.90 41.37 31.88
CA VAL A 237 -9.32 40.03 32.03
C VAL A 237 -10.43 38.98 31.96
N ILE A 238 -10.38 38.13 30.94
CA ILE A 238 -11.39 37.09 30.70
C ILE A 238 -11.13 35.87 31.56
N SER A 239 -9.88 35.41 31.58
CA SER A 239 -9.53 34.15 32.23
C SER A 239 -8.11 34.16 32.79
N ARG A 240 -7.89 33.38 33.84
CA ARG A 240 -6.61 33.17 34.51
C ARG A 240 -6.43 31.67 34.73
N TYR A 241 -5.26 31.15 34.40
CA TYR A 241 -4.90 29.77 34.66
C TYR A 241 -3.42 29.62 34.98
N ALA A 242 -3.12 28.97 36.09
CA ALA A 242 -1.76 28.90 36.65
C ALA A 242 -1.13 30.31 36.78
N LYS A 243 -0.14 30.62 35.93
CA LYS A 243 0.54 31.93 35.90
C LYS A 243 0.12 32.81 34.71
N GLU A 244 -0.62 32.24 33.78
CA GLU A 244 -1.01 32.89 32.53
C GLU A 244 -2.38 33.58 32.70
N GLN A 245 -2.57 34.68 31.99
CA GLN A 245 -3.83 35.43 31.98
C GLN A 245 -4.17 35.83 30.54
N VAL A 246 -5.46 35.85 30.21
CA VAL A 246 -5.93 36.26 28.89
C VAL A 246 -6.88 37.43 29.05
N SER A 247 -6.60 38.54 28.36
CA SER A 247 -7.49 39.70 28.27
C SER A 247 -8.46 39.59 27.09
N ASP A 248 -9.44 40.49 27.05
CA ASP A 248 -10.37 40.67 25.95
C ASP A 248 -9.65 40.95 24.62
N LYS A 249 -8.55 41.71 24.66
CA LYS A 249 -7.71 42.00 23.50
C LYS A 249 -6.98 40.77 22.97
N ASP A 250 -6.52 39.90 23.88
CA ASP A 250 -5.86 38.64 23.52
C ASP A 250 -6.90 37.66 22.95
N LEU A 251 -8.05 37.52 23.61
CA LEU A 251 -9.13 36.66 23.15
C LEU A 251 -9.66 37.08 21.78
N ALA A 252 -9.69 38.39 21.49
CA ALA A 252 -10.06 38.91 20.17
C ALA A 252 -9.12 38.42 19.04
N ARG A 253 -7.88 38.02 19.33
CA ARG A 253 -6.96 37.44 18.34
C ARG A 253 -7.40 36.06 17.83
N LEU A 254 -8.32 35.39 18.53
CA LEU A 254 -8.93 34.14 18.07
C LEU A 254 -10.05 34.36 17.06
N LYS A 255 -10.52 35.60 16.83
CA LYS A 255 -11.47 35.92 15.77
C LYS A 255 -10.92 35.53 14.39
N PRO A 256 -11.78 35.31 13.38
CA PRO A 256 -11.33 34.99 12.02
C PRO A 256 -10.31 35.99 11.49
N CYS A 257 -9.43 35.53 10.61
CA CYS A 257 -8.42 36.35 9.92
C CYS A 257 -7.44 37.10 10.85
N SER A 258 -7.20 36.60 12.06
CA SER A 258 -6.32 37.23 13.06
C SER A 258 -5.17 36.31 13.49
N TRP A 259 -3.98 36.90 13.67
CA TRP A 259 -2.80 36.21 14.17
C TRP A 259 -2.88 36.03 15.69
N LEU A 260 -2.55 34.83 16.18
CA LEU A 260 -2.43 34.58 17.61
C LEU A 260 -1.15 35.22 18.15
N ASN A 261 -1.23 35.71 19.39
CA ASN A 261 -0.08 36.17 20.15
C ASN A 261 0.42 35.08 21.11
N ASP A 262 1.52 35.40 21.78
CA ASP A 262 2.16 34.59 22.80
C ASP A 262 1.26 34.31 24.01
N GLU A 263 0.44 35.27 24.45
CA GLU A 263 -0.48 35.07 25.58
C GLU A 263 -1.46 33.91 25.32
N ILE A 264 -2.07 33.84 24.13
CA ILE A 264 -2.99 32.74 23.78
C ILE A 264 -2.26 31.39 23.70
N ILE A 265 -1.08 31.34 23.07
CA ILE A 265 -0.31 30.10 22.92
C ILE A 265 0.19 29.60 24.28
N ASN A 266 0.70 30.49 25.13
CA ASN A 266 1.16 30.15 26.49
C ASN A 266 0.01 29.73 27.39
N PHE A 267 -1.14 30.40 27.33
CA PHE A 267 -2.32 29.98 28.08
C PHE A 267 -2.76 28.57 27.66
N TYR A 268 -2.78 28.27 26.36
CA TYR A 268 -3.11 26.94 25.86
C TYR A 268 -2.10 25.88 26.31
N GLY A 269 -0.80 26.21 26.26
CA GLY A 269 0.26 25.36 26.80
C GLY A 269 0.12 25.10 28.31
N ALA A 270 -0.33 26.10 29.08
CA ALA A 270 -0.61 25.95 30.50
C ALA A 270 -1.78 24.99 30.74
N LEU A 271 -2.86 25.06 29.95
CA LEU A 271 -3.97 24.10 30.02
C LEU A 271 -3.51 22.66 29.71
N ILE A 272 -2.63 22.48 28.72
CA ILE A 272 -2.04 21.18 28.39
C ILE A 272 -1.23 20.62 29.57
N MET A 273 -0.39 21.46 30.21
CA MET A 273 0.35 21.06 31.41
C MET A 273 -0.57 20.68 32.56
N GLY A 274 -1.60 21.50 32.82
CA GLY A 274 -2.59 21.23 33.86
C GLY A 274 -3.25 19.86 33.71
N ARG A 275 -3.72 19.55 32.49
CA ARG A 275 -4.27 18.21 32.18
C ARG A 275 -3.25 17.08 32.39
N SER A 276 -1.99 17.30 31.99
CA SER A 276 -0.92 16.32 32.15
C SER A 276 -0.63 16.04 33.64
N ASP A 277 -0.58 17.08 34.46
CA ASP A 277 -0.35 16.97 35.90
C ASP A 277 -1.55 16.32 36.60
N ASP A 278 -2.78 16.73 36.28
CA ASP A 278 -4.02 16.10 36.78
C ASP A 278 -4.05 14.59 36.49
N PHE A 279 -3.64 14.19 35.28
CA PHE A 279 -3.60 12.77 34.91
C PHE A 279 -2.52 12.01 35.70
N LYS A 280 -1.36 12.63 35.96
CA LYS A 280 -0.27 12.03 36.73
C LYS A 280 -0.67 11.78 38.18
N GLU A 281 -1.34 12.75 38.81
CA GLU A 281 -1.83 12.62 40.18
C GLU A 281 -2.89 11.50 40.28
N ASN A 282 -3.84 11.48 39.35
CA ASN A 282 -4.91 10.48 39.33
C ASN A 282 -4.49 9.08 38.83
N ARG A 283 -3.29 8.93 38.26
CA ARG A 283 -2.71 7.61 37.90
C ARG A 283 -2.39 6.77 39.13
N SER A 284 -2.20 7.42 40.28
CA SER A 284 -1.85 6.75 41.54
C SER A 284 -3.04 6.18 42.31
N SER A 285 -4.29 6.40 41.84
CA SER A 285 -5.52 6.18 42.61
C SER A 285 -6.60 5.33 41.92
N GLU A 286 -6.24 4.39 41.06
CA GLU A 286 -7.17 3.33 40.60
C GLU A 286 -6.53 1.94 40.67
N VAL A 287 -6.52 1.38 41.88
CA VAL A 287 -6.58 -0.08 42.09
C VAL A 287 -7.96 -0.37 42.64
N ILE A 288 -8.92 -0.67 41.76
CA ILE A 288 -10.23 -1.18 42.17
C ILE A 288 -10.30 -2.63 41.70
N ASN A 289 -10.31 -3.55 42.67
CA ASN A 289 -10.69 -4.96 42.51
C ASN A 289 -9.90 -5.80 41.47
N GLY A 290 -8.60 -5.55 41.25
CA GLY A 290 -7.70 -6.50 40.57
C GLY A 290 -8.04 -6.85 39.11
N VAL A 291 -8.99 -6.15 38.49
CA VAL A 291 -9.37 -6.33 37.09
C VAL A 291 -9.01 -5.05 36.34
N ALA A 292 -8.05 -5.14 35.41
CA ALA A 292 -7.66 -4.04 34.55
C ALA A 292 -8.76 -3.76 33.51
N THR A 293 -9.73 -2.92 33.85
CA THR A 293 -10.76 -2.45 32.92
C THR A 293 -10.24 -1.31 32.05
N GLU A 294 -10.06 -1.64 30.77
CA GLU A 294 -10.15 -0.84 29.53
C GLU A 294 -9.60 0.62 29.50
N LYS A 295 -8.43 0.74 28.87
CA LYS A 295 -7.95 1.82 27.97
C LYS A 295 -8.51 3.24 28.21
N LYS A 296 -8.11 3.89 29.29
CA LYS A 296 -8.07 5.37 29.33
C LYS A 296 -7.14 5.89 28.21
N PRO A 297 -7.47 6.99 27.52
CA PRO A 297 -6.58 7.60 26.53
C PRO A 297 -5.24 7.88 27.19
N LYS A 298 -4.14 7.47 26.52
CA LYS A 298 -2.79 7.46 27.09
C LYS A 298 -2.19 8.87 27.09
N ILE A 299 -2.78 9.79 27.85
CA ILE A 299 -2.24 11.14 28.08
C ILE A 299 -0.77 10.98 28.52
N LEU A 300 0.12 11.77 27.90
CA LEU A 300 1.55 11.74 28.18
C LEU A 300 1.87 12.65 29.37
N ASP A 301 2.88 12.29 30.17
CA ASP A 301 3.50 13.23 31.12
C ASP A 301 4.31 14.25 30.31
N ALA A 302 3.64 15.35 29.94
CA ALA A 302 4.17 16.39 29.09
C ALA A 302 4.82 17.51 29.90
N HIS A 303 5.82 18.17 29.32
CA HIS A 303 6.32 19.46 29.78
C HIS A 303 6.24 20.46 28.64
N TYR A 304 5.61 21.61 28.88
CA TYR A 304 5.54 22.70 27.91
C TYR A 304 6.54 23.80 28.27
N PHE A 305 7.33 24.21 27.28
CA PHE A 305 8.12 25.44 27.38
C PHE A 305 7.31 26.63 26.86
N THR A 306 7.43 27.77 27.54
CA THR A 306 6.79 29.01 27.06
C THR A 306 7.37 29.45 25.72
N THR A 307 6.61 30.25 24.98
CA THR A 307 6.99 30.82 23.66
C THR A 307 8.35 31.53 23.66
N PHE A 308 8.78 32.04 24.80
CA PHE A 308 10.06 32.72 24.97
C PHE A 308 11.27 31.77 24.99
N PHE A 309 11.09 30.49 25.30
CA PHE A 309 12.18 29.52 25.39
C PHE A 309 12.95 29.42 24.07
N TRP A 310 12.23 29.21 22.96
CA TRP A 310 12.83 29.07 21.64
C TRP A 310 13.64 30.30 21.23
N GLN A 311 13.06 31.48 21.41
CA GLN A 311 13.70 32.75 21.10
C GLN A 311 14.97 32.97 21.94
N LYS A 312 14.90 32.64 23.24
CA LYS A 312 16.04 32.77 24.15
C LYS A 312 17.16 31.80 23.77
N LEU A 313 16.82 30.54 23.45
CA LEU A 313 17.76 29.51 23.05
C LEU A 313 18.48 29.85 21.75
N THR A 314 17.74 30.30 20.73
CA THR A 314 18.32 30.62 19.42
C THR A 314 19.11 31.93 19.40
N ARG A 315 18.66 32.96 20.13
CA ARG A 315 19.36 34.26 20.20
C ARG A 315 20.57 34.24 21.11
N ASP A 316 20.43 33.72 22.33
CA ASP A 316 21.46 33.85 23.37
C ASP A 316 22.26 32.55 23.56
N GLY A 317 21.75 31.41 23.10
CA GLY A 317 22.33 30.10 23.37
C GLY A 317 22.06 29.60 24.80
N TYR A 318 22.50 28.37 25.08
CA TYR A 318 22.20 27.69 26.35
C TYR A 318 22.78 28.42 27.59
N GLU A 319 24.07 28.75 27.54
CA GLU A 319 24.80 29.31 28.69
C GLU A 319 24.44 30.77 28.96
N LYS A 320 24.57 31.65 27.95
CA LYS A 320 24.22 33.08 28.11
C LYS A 320 22.73 33.28 28.34
N GLY A 321 21.89 32.42 27.74
CA GLY A 321 20.45 32.38 28.00
C GLY A 321 20.08 31.93 29.41
N ARG A 322 21.03 31.35 30.16
CA ARG A 322 20.85 30.75 31.49
C ARG A 322 19.73 29.70 31.51
N LEU A 323 19.61 28.91 30.43
CA LEU A 323 18.49 27.99 30.24
C LEU A 323 18.45 26.87 31.29
N ALA A 324 19.60 26.49 31.85
CA ALA A 324 19.69 25.57 32.99
C ALA A 324 18.81 25.98 34.18
N LYS A 325 18.50 27.28 34.34
CA LYS A 325 17.62 27.78 35.42
C LYS A 325 16.14 27.55 35.14
N TRP A 326 15.74 27.45 33.87
CA TRP A 326 14.33 27.26 33.47
C TRP A 326 13.81 25.89 33.89
N THR A 327 14.70 24.89 33.87
CA THR A 327 14.48 23.51 34.33
C THR A 327 15.05 23.28 35.73
N LYS A 328 15.14 24.32 36.58
CA LYS A 328 15.68 24.15 37.95
C LYS A 328 14.81 23.22 38.80
N LYS A 329 13.49 23.28 38.64
CA LYS A 329 12.51 22.53 39.44
C LYS A 329 11.88 21.35 38.70
N VAL A 330 12.29 21.09 37.46
CA VAL A 330 11.69 20.07 36.60
C VAL A 330 12.81 19.25 35.96
N ASP A 331 12.75 17.93 36.11
CA ASP A 331 13.60 17.01 35.36
C ASP A 331 12.92 16.65 34.03
N ILE A 332 13.31 17.33 32.95
CA ILE A 332 12.70 17.10 31.63
C ILE A 332 12.96 15.68 31.10
N PHE A 333 14.00 14.99 31.58
CA PHE A 333 14.33 13.63 31.15
C PHE A 333 13.41 12.57 31.77
N SER A 334 12.65 12.95 32.80
CA SER A 334 11.62 12.08 33.42
C SER A 334 10.27 12.16 32.70
N LYS A 335 10.12 13.11 31.78
CA LYS A 335 8.89 13.37 31.03
C LYS A 335 8.80 12.47 29.81
N ASP A 336 7.57 12.22 29.37
CA ASP A 336 7.32 11.44 28.16
C ASP A 336 7.56 12.27 26.90
N VAL A 337 7.17 13.54 26.94
CA VAL A 337 7.29 14.49 25.82
C VAL A 337 7.58 15.90 26.35
N VAL A 338 8.42 16.64 25.65
CA VAL A 338 8.63 18.07 25.86
C VAL A 338 8.08 18.81 24.64
N LEU A 339 7.17 19.75 24.86
CA LEU A 339 6.42 20.50 23.86
C LEU A 339 6.99 21.92 23.78
N ILE A 340 7.32 22.36 22.57
CA ILE A 340 8.00 23.62 22.33
C ILE A 340 7.28 24.37 21.20
N PRO A 341 6.58 25.47 21.49
CA PRO A 341 6.15 26.41 20.45
C PRO A 341 7.38 27.12 19.89
N VAL A 342 7.45 27.21 18.57
CA VAL A 342 8.57 27.80 17.85
C VAL A 342 8.05 29.01 17.09
N ASN A 343 8.61 30.17 17.39
CA ASN A 343 8.31 31.40 16.66
C ASN A 343 9.45 31.72 15.69
N HIS A 344 9.17 31.65 14.39
CA HIS A 344 10.10 32.05 13.35
C HIS A 344 9.93 33.55 13.06
N ASN A 345 10.93 34.34 13.45
CA ASN A 345 11.06 35.76 13.12
C ASN A 345 9.83 36.63 13.47
N ASN A 346 9.05 36.23 14.47
CA ASN A 346 7.80 36.92 14.87
C ASN A 346 6.73 36.98 13.76
N THR A 347 6.77 36.04 12.82
CA THR A 347 5.87 36.01 11.65
C THR A 347 5.17 34.67 11.46
N HIS A 348 5.73 33.59 12.01
CA HIS A 348 5.20 32.25 11.79
C HIS A 348 5.39 31.36 13.00
N TRP A 349 4.32 30.69 13.40
CA TRP A 349 4.31 29.75 14.51
C TRP A 349 4.38 28.32 13.99
N THR A 350 5.27 27.53 14.60
CA THR A 350 5.38 26.08 14.37
C THR A 350 5.44 25.36 15.71
N ALA A 351 5.22 24.05 15.70
CA ALA A 351 5.33 23.20 16.87
C ALA A 351 6.56 22.31 16.76
N ALA A 352 7.28 22.13 17.86
CA ALA A 352 8.32 21.13 18.00
C ALA A 352 8.09 20.30 19.25
N ALA A 353 8.55 19.05 19.21
CA ALA A 353 8.51 18.18 20.37
C ALA A 353 9.78 17.32 20.49
N ILE A 354 10.15 17.01 21.74
CA ILE A 354 11.16 16.00 22.08
C ILE A 354 10.41 14.84 22.71
N ASN A 355 10.27 13.74 21.96
CA ASN A 355 9.52 12.57 22.37
C ASN A 355 10.48 11.52 22.95
N PHE A 356 10.57 11.44 24.27
CA PHE A 356 11.48 10.52 24.95
C PHE A 356 11.02 9.06 24.85
N ARG A 357 9.70 8.81 24.79
CA ARG A 357 9.16 7.45 24.63
C ARG A 357 9.58 6.81 23.32
N LYS A 358 9.64 7.60 22.25
CA LYS A 358 9.97 7.14 20.90
C LYS A 358 11.40 7.46 20.47
N LYS A 359 12.14 8.23 21.27
CA LYS A 359 13.46 8.78 20.92
C LYS A 359 13.38 9.59 19.61
N ARG A 360 12.50 10.57 19.55
CA ARG A 360 12.29 11.39 18.34
C ARG A 360 12.41 12.87 18.63
N PHE A 361 13.03 13.59 17.69
CA PHE A 361 12.82 15.02 17.54
C PHE A 361 11.74 15.25 16.50
N GLU A 362 10.69 15.95 16.87
CA GLU A 362 9.52 16.16 16.02
C GLU A 362 9.36 17.65 15.72
N SER A 363 9.02 17.99 14.48
CA SER A 363 8.76 19.37 14.07
C SER A 363 7.62 19.41 13.07
N TYR A 364 6.59 20.20 13.41
CA TYR A 364 5.33 20.31 12.68
C TYR A 364 5.11 21.75 12.27
N ASP A 365 4.84 21.93 10.98
CA ASP A 365 4.70 23.22 10.35
C ASP A 365 3.60 23.13 9.29
N SER A 366 2.65 24.05 9.39
CA SER A 366 1.50 24.23 8.51
C SER A 366 1.81 24.95 7.19
N MET A 367 3.03 25.48 7.00
CA MET A 367 3.49 26.13 5.76
C MET A 367 4.70 25.43 5.10
N PHE A 368 5.06 24.24 5.56
CA PHE A 368 6.11 23.41 4.96
C PHE A 368 7.51 24.07 4.88
N LEU A 369 7.92 24.89 5.85
CA LEU A 369 9.29 25.42 5.92
C LEU A 369 10.31 24.32 6.22
N ASP A 370 11.58 24.65 5.97
CA ASP A 370 12.70 23.79 6.34
C ASP A 370 12.81 23.65 7.86
N ARG A 371 12.89 22.39 8.32
CA ARG A 371 12.91 22.01 9.74
C ARG A 371 14.30 21.59 10.21
N SER A 372 15.29 21.51 9.29
CA SER A 372 16.64 21.04 9.59
C SER A 372 17.31 21.83 10.73
N GLY A 373 17.14 23.16 10.72
CA GLY A 373 17.64 24.05 11.76
C GLY A 373 17.00 23.78 13.12
N VAL A 374 15.71 23.41 13.14
CA VAL A 374 14.98 23.13 14.39
C VAL A 374 15.59 21.91 15.07
N PHE A 375 15.74 20.82 14.34
CA PHE A 375 16.30 19.57 14.89
C PHE A 375 17.72 19.73 15.41
N LYS A 376 18.57 20.51 14.72
CA LYS A 376 19.94 20.80 15.18
C LYS A 376 19.94 21.53 16.52
N VAL A 377 19.09 22.56 16.66
CA VAL A 377 18.98 23.34 17.89
C VAL A 377 18.47 22.48 19.06
N LEU A 378 17.47 21.63 18.83
CA LEU A 378 16.94 20.74 19.87
C LEU A 378 17.97 19.72 20.36
N ARG A 379 18.74 19.10 19.46
CA ARG A 379 19.83 18.18 19.84
C ARG A 379 20.89 18.87 20.69
N ASN A 380 21.32 20.06 20.27
CA ASN A 380 22.32 20.84 21.01
C ASN A 380 21.79 21.23 22.40
N TYR A 381 20.52 21.63 22.49
CA TYR A 381 19.89 21.92 23.77
C TYR A 381 19.85 20.69 24.68
N LEU A 382 19.42 19.53 24.15
CA LEU A 382 19.28 18.31 24.94
C LEU A 382 20.62 17.79 25.47
N ASP A 383 21.68 17.83 24.65
CA ASP A 383 23.04 17.48 25.10
C ASP A 383 23.55 18.45 26.17
N ALA A 384 23.39 19.76 25.97
CA ALA A 384 23.82 20.77 26.94
C ALA A 384 23.07 20.63 28.28
N GLU A 385 21.76 20.39 28.22
CA GLU A 385 20.92 20.17 29.40
C GLU A 385 21.32 18.89 30.13
N HIS A 386 21.61 17.80 29.41
CA HIS A 386 22.03 16.54 30.03
C HIS A 386 23.41 16.67 30.69
N ARG A 387 24.36 17.36 30.04
CA ARG A 387 25.67 17.68 30.64
C ARG A 387 25.51 18.55 31.89
N ASN A 388 24.57 19.48 31.90
CA ASN A 388 24.33 20.34 33.05
C ASN A 388 23.74 19.56 34.23
N LYS A 389 22.70 18.76 33.98
CA LYS A 389 21.88 18.09 35.02
C LYS A 389 22.40 16.73 35.44
N LYS A 390 22.84 15.91 34.48
CA LYS A 390 23.31 14.53 34.68
C LYS A 390 24.83 14.38 34.60
N LYS A 391 25.56 15.48 34.30
CA LYS A 391 27.04 15.52 34.23
C LYS A 391 27.66 14.58 33.20
N ALA A 392 26.90 14.21 32.18
CA ALA A 392 27.32 13.33 31.09
C ALA A 392 26.79 13.85 29.75
N PRO A 393 27.44 13.53 28.61
CA PRO A 393 26.84 13.77 27.30
C PRO A 393 25.53 12.97 27.15
N PHE A 394 24.61 13.47 26.33
CA PHE A 394 23.37 12.75 26.04
C PHE A 394 23.61 11.64 25.01
N ASP A 395 23.05 10.46 25.26
CA ASP A 395 23.12 9.33 24.33
C ASP A 395 22.01 9.44 23.26
N PHE A 396 22.41 9.74 22.02
CA PHE A 396 21.52 9.83 20.87
C PHE A 396 21.30 8.47 20.17
N THR A 397 21.74 7.36 20.75
CA THR A 397 21.54 6.03 20.15
C THR A 397 20.05 5.70 19.97
N GLY A 398 19.66 5.51 18.71
CA GLY A 398 18.28 5.23 18.30
C GLY A 398 17.39 6.46 18.21
N TRP A 399 17.95 7.68 18.25
CA TRP A 399 17.19 8.91 18.03
C TRP A 399 17.06 9.25 16.55
N GLU A 400 15.86 9.66 16.13
CA GLU A 400 15.59 10.07 14.75
C GLU A 400 14.88 11.42 14.65
N ASP A 401 15.06 12.11 13.52
CA ASP A 401 14.25 13.28 13.16
C ASP A 401 12.97 12.79 12.51
N HIS A 402 11.84 13.09 13.15
CA HIS A 402 10.54 12.64 12.72
C HIS A 402 9.74 13.77 12.07
N VAL A 403 9.27 13.50 10.85
CA VAL A 403 8.40 14.39 10.09
C VAL A 403 7.20 13.57 9.62
N LEU A 404 6.00 14.02 10.00
CA LEU A 404 4.78 13.40 9.53
C LEU A 404 4.48 13.90 8.11
N LYS A 405 4.41 12.98 7.15
CA LYS A 405 4.15 13.30 5.73
C LYS A 405 2.84 14.05 5.52
N ASP A 406 1.81 13.67 6.27
CA ASP A 406 0.45 14.22 6.13
C ASP A 406 0.15 15.24 7.23
N THR A 407 1.12 16.10 7.55
CA THR A 407 0.90 17.21 8.47
C THR A 407 -0.12 18.18 7.82
N PRO A 408 -1.25 18.48 8.46
CA PRO A 408 -2.22 19.44 7.96
C PRO A 408 -1.55 20.78 7.61
N GLN A 409 -1.84 21.29 6.41
CA GLN A 409 -1.30 22.55 5.91
C GLN A 409 -2.36 23.65 5.99
N GLN A 410 -1.92 24.88 6.26
CA GLN A 410 -2.78 26.05 6.20
C GLN A 410 -2.89 26.55 4.76
N GLU A 411 -4.04 27.11 4.42
CA GLU A 411 -4.31 27.69 3.09
C GLU A 411 -4.36 29.23 3.12
N ASN A 412 -4.05 29.82 4.27
CA ASN A 412 -4.00 31.27 4.48
C ASN A 412 -2.75 31.70 5.25
N GLY A 413 -2.61 33.00 5.54
CA GLY A 413 -1.44 33.56 6.22
C GLY A 413 -1.63 33.87 7.71
N TYR A 414 -2.68 33.37 8.38
CA TYR A 414 -3.04 33.80 9.74
C TYR A 414 -3.37 32.67 10.72
N ASP A 415 -3.53 31.44 10.25
CA ASP A 415 -3.91 30.30 11.09
C ASP A 415 -2.74 29.54 11.72
N CYS A 416 -1.49 29.86 11.40
CA CYS A 416 -0.30 29.14 11.91
C CYS A 416 -0.27 28.95 13.44
N GLY A 417 -0.75 29.95 14.19
CA GLY A 417 -0.89 29.86 15.65
C GLY A 417 -1.93 28.82 16.10
N VAL A 418 -3.05 28.71 15.40
CA VAL A 418 -4.09 27.70 15.70
C VAL A 418 -3.56 26.31 15.40
N PHE A 419 -2.96 26.11 14.22
CA PHE A 419 -2.30 24.84 13.86
C PHE A 419 -1.26 24.43 14.91
N THR A 420 -0.41 25.37 15.35
CA THR A 420 0.58 25.14 16.40
C THR A 420 -0.05 24.66 17.70
N CYS A 421 -1.10 25.32 18.19
CA CYS A 421 -1.82 24.89 19.39
C CYS A 421 -2.41 23.48 19.24
N GLN A 422 -3.03 23.18 18.10
CA GLN A 422 -3.63 21.86 17.85
C GLN A 422 -2.58 20.75 17.70
N PHE A 423 -1.42 21.05 17.10
CA PHE A 423 -0.30 20.11 17.04
C PHE A 423 0.18 19.78 18.45
N LEU A 424 0.46 20.79 19.29
CA LEU A 424 0.93 20.58 20.66
C LEU A 424 -0.09 19.80 21.51
N GLU A 425 -1.38 20.10 21.33
CA GLU A 425 -2.50 19.41 21.99
C GLU A 425 -2.52 17.92 21.64
N THR A 426 -2.50 17.60 20.34
CA THR A 426 -2.52 16.23 19.81
C THR A 426 -1.29 15.45 20.30
N LEU A 427 -0.11 16.05 20.23
CA LEU A 427 1.15 15.44 20.68
C LEU A 427 1.14 15.13 22.18
N SER A 428 0.53 16.01 22.98
CA SER A 428 0.43 15.78 24.43
C SER A 428 -0.51 14.62 24.81
N ARG A 429 -1.42 14.22 23.90
CA ARG A 429 -2.23 12.99 24.03
C ARG A 429 -1.49 11.74 23.55
N GLY A 430 -0.30 11.90 22.97
CA GLY A 430 0.47 10.80 22.37
C GLY A 430 -0.16 10.25 21.11
N GLU A 431 -0.94 11.07 20.41
CA GLU A 431 -1.51 10.75 19.11
C GLU A 431 -0.46 10.97 18.00
N GLU A 432 -0.46 10.08 17.01
CA GLU A 432 0.54 10.09 15.92
C GLU A 432 0.10 10.86 14.69
N THR A 433 -1.18 11.22 14.62
CA THR A 433 -1.80 11.81 13.45
C THR A 433 -2.70 12.95 13.88
N PHE A 434 -2.69 14.03 13.12
CA PHE A 434 -3.57 15.16 13.35
C PHE A 434 -4.93 14.91 12.70
N ASN A 435 -5.98 15.03 13.52
CA ASN A 435 -7.36 14.82 13.09
C ASN A 435 -8.08 16.14 12.81
N PHE A 436 -7.46 17.00 12.01
CA PHE A 436 -8.07 18.26 11.56
C PHE A 436 -7.43 18.71 10.26
N SER A 437 -8.09 19.64 9.59
CA SER A 437 -7.72 20.26 8.32
C SER A 437 -7.95 21.77 8.37
N GLN A 438 -7.68 22.47 7.26
CA GLN A 438 -7.97 23.90 7.15
C GLN A 438 -9.47 24.22 7.32
N ASP A 439 -10.36 23.32 6.90
CA ASP A 439 -11.81 23.50 6.98
C ASP A 439 -12.32 23.52 8.44
N ASP A 440 -11.58 22.89 9.35
CA ASP A 440 -11.94 22.78 10.77
C ASP A 440 -11.52 24.02 11.59
N ILE A 441 -10.66 24.89 11.02
CA ILE A 441 -10.08 26.02 11.77
C ILE A 441 -11.12 27.01 12.31
N PRO A 442 -12.20 27.37 11.59
CA PRO A 442 -13.26 28.20 12.15
C PRO A 442 -13.89 27.61 13.41
N TYR A 443 -14.13 26.30 13.43
CA TYR A 443 -14.62 25.57 14.60
C TYR A 443 -13.57 25.59 15.72
N LEU A 444 -12.32 25.26 15.41
CA LEU A 444 -11.22 25.19 16.38
C LEU A 444 -10.96 26.54 17.06
N ARG A 445 -11.05 27.66 16.32
CA ARG A 445 -10.95 29.01 16.89
C ARG A 445 -12.03 29.26 17.94
N ARG A 446 -13.29 28.90 17.64
CA ARG A 446 -14.40 29.03 18.61
C ARG A 446 -14.25 28.09 19.79
N ARG A 447 -13.80 26.85 19.55
CA ARG A 447 -13.47 25.87 20.59
C ARG A 447 -12.41 26.41 21.54
N MET A 448 -11.32 26.97 21.01
CA MET A 448 -10.26 27.56 21.83
C MET A 448 -10.76 28.73 22.68
N ILE A 449 -11.65 29.59 22.16
CA ILE A 449 -12.27 30.67 22.96
C ILE A 449 -13.05 30.09 24.14
N TRP A 450 -13.84 29.04 23.90
CA TRP A 450 -14.58 28.35 24.95
C TRP A 450 -13.63 27.72 25.99
N GLU A 451 -12.59 27.01 25.53
CA GLU A 451 -11.61 26.32 26.38
C GLU A 451 -10.85 27.30 27.27
N ILE A 452 -10.45 28.46 26.72
CA ILE A 452 -9.76 29.51 27.46
C ILE A 452 -10.70 30.19 28.47
N GLY A 453 -11.93 30.52 28.05
CA GLY A 453 -12.92 31.15 28.93
C GLY A 453 -13.32 30.29 30.13
N HIS A 454 -13.27 28.96 29.99
CA HIS A 454 -13.57 28.02 31.07
C HIS A 454 -12.32 27.43 31.74
N SER A 455 -11.12 27.84 31.29
CA SER A 455 -9.84 27.27 31.74
C SER A 455 -9.79 25.74 31.71
N LYS A 456 -10.37 25.13 30.67
CA LYS A 456 -10.50 23.68 30.55
C LYS A 456 -10.49 23.23 29.09
N LEU A 457 -9.62 22.27 28.76
CA LEU A 457 -9.61 21.63 27.44
C LEU A 457 -10.82 20.70 27.28
N ARG A 458 -11.45 20.75 26.11
CA ARG A 458 -12.53 19.82 25.78
C ARG A 458 -11.99 18.45 25.41
N THR A 459 -12.83 17.43 25.56
CA THR A 459 -12.48 16.03 25.30
C THR A 459 -13.36 15.40 24.22
N ASP A 460 -14.31 16.15 23.67
CA ASP A 460 -15.17 15.74 22.56
C ASP A 460 -14.51 15.93 21.19
#